data_AF-A0AAV4BYN4-F1
#
_entry.id   AF-A0AAV4BYN4-F1
#
_cell.length_a   1.000
_cell.length_b   1.000
_cell.length_c   1.000
_cell.angle_alpha   90.00
_cell.angle_beta   90.00
_cell.angle_gamma   90.00
#
_symmetry.space_group_name_H-M   'P 1'
#
loop_
_entity.id
_entity.type
_entity.pdbx_description
1 polymer ?
#
loop_
_entity_poly.entity_id
_entity_poly.type
_entity_poly.pdbx_seq_one_letter_code
_entity_poly.pdbx_strand_id
1 'polypeptide(L)'
;IFFSGRNYYKHMPPTGNLFGQVLRCVWRGAKLRFKHGKKGNGQHWMDYATDKFEESFVSDVKALLKVLWLFLPLPIFWALFDQQGSRWTLQAVDMNGDVGKLGRLKPDQMQVANPLLILLMIPVFEKVIYPGLDKLRIPNRCGLTFLSFFFFFLPSLILY
;
A
#
# COMPACT_ATOMS: atom_id res chain seq x y z
N ILE A 1 18.55 -7.61 33.92
CA ILE A 1 18.16 -8.23 32.63
C ILE A 1 18.82 -7.54 31.43
N PHE A 2 18.66 -6.22 31.20
CA PHE A 2 19.29 -5.53 30.06
C PHE A 2 20.82 -5.52 30.04
N PHE A 3 21.49 -5.58 31.20
CA PHE A 3 22.96 -5.59 31.27
C PHE A 3 23.58 -6.94 30.88
N SER A 4 22.84 -8.05 31.07
CA SER A 4 23.38 -9.41 30.92
C SER A 4 23.35 -9.93 29.48
N GLY A 5 22.64 -9.24 28.57
CA GLY A 5 22.58 -9.57 27.14
C GLY A 5 23.56 -8.78 26.27
N ARG A 6 24.40 -7.92 26.87
CA ARG A 6 25.27 -6.98 26.14
C ARG A 6 26.25 -7.67 25.17
N ASN A 7 26.70 -8.89 25.49
CA ASN A 7 27.61 -9.66 24.64
C ASN A 7 26.95 -10.28 23.38
N TYR A 8 25.62 -10.28 23.28
CA TYR A 8 24.91 -10.78 22.08
C TYR A 8 24.63 -9.70 21.03
N TYR A 9 24.97 -8.44 21.31
CA TYR A 9 24.75 -7.35 20.37
C TYR A 9 25.87 -7.30 19.32
N LYS A 10 25.54 -7.67 18.07
CA LYS A 10 26.38 -7.34 16.92
C LYS A 10 26.35 -5.83 16.70
N HIS A 11 27.45 -5.16 17.03
CA HIS A 11 27.67 -3.75 16.70
C HIS A 11 27.85 -3.62 15.18
N MET A 12 26.79 -3.23 14.48
CA MET A 12 26.93 -2.79 13.09
C MET A 12 27.60 -1.40 13.10
N PRO A 13 28.64 -1.17 12.28
CA PRO A 13 29.27 0.14 12.20
C PRO A 13 28.22 1.19 11.82
N PRO A 14 28.35 2.45 12.28
CA PRO A 14 27.42 3.50 11.91
C PRO A 14 27.44 3.65 10.39
N THR A 15 26.44 3.07 9.72
CA THR A 15 26.26 3.17 8.28
C THR A 15 25.89 4.62 7.99
N GLY A 16 26.89 5.46 7.72
CA GLY A 16 26.68 6.87 7.40
C GLY A 16 25.62 7.01 6.30
N ASN A 17 24.82 8.07 6.33
CA ASN A 17 23.65 8.33 5.47
C ASN A 17 23.23 7.21 4.47
N LEU A 18 22.59 6.16 4.98
CA LEU A 18 22.13 4.99 4.23
C LEU A 18 21.23 5.38 3.05
N PHE A 19 20.29 6.31 3.26
CA PHE A 19 19.42 6.84 2.21
C PHE A 19 20.24 7.44 1.06
N GLY A 20 21.29 8.21 1.39
CA GLY A 20 22.21 8.74 0.40
C GLY A 20 22.98 7.66 -0.35
N GLN A 21 23.33 6.54 0.30
CA GLN A 21 23.97 5.39 -0.37
C GLN A 21 23.01 4.70 -1.34
N VAL A 22 21.76 4.46 -0.93
CA VAL A 22 20.72 3.86 -1.79
C VAL A 22 20.47 4.73 -3.02
N LEU A 23 20.26 6.04 -2.84
CA LEU A 23 20.06 6.98 -3.94
C LEU A 23 21.25 7.00 -4.92
N ARG A 24 22.48 7.01 -4.39
CA ARG A 24 23.70 6.95 -5.23
C ARG A 24 23.84 5.63 -5.98
N CYS A 25 23.44 4.51 -5.36
CA CYS A 25 23.44 3.19 -5.99
C CYS A 25 22.43 3.12 -7.15
N VAL A 26 21.19 3.56 -6.91
CA VAL A 26 20.14 3.66 -7.94
C VAL A 26 20.57 4.59 -9.07
N TRP A 27 21.09 5.78 -8.75
CA TRP A 27 21.56 6.74 -9.74
C TRP A 27 22.72 6.20 -10.58
N ARG A 28 23.70 5.53 -9.95
CA ARG A 28 24.84 4.94 -10.66
C ARG A 28 24.40 3.80 -11.58
N GLY A 29 23.54 2.90 -11.10
CA GLY A 29 22.96 1.83 -11.92
C GLY A 29 22.20 2.38 -13.12
N ALA A 30 21.36 3.41 -12.91
CA ALA A 30 20.63 4.08 -13.99
C ALA A 30 21.57 4.78 -14.97
N LYS A 31 22.54 5.58 -14.50
CA LYS A 31 23.51 6.30 -15.34
C LYS A 31 24.36 5.36 -16.19
N LEU A 32 24.82 4.25 -15.62
CA LEU A 32 25.61 3.25 -16.34
C LEU A 32 24.78 2.49 -17.37
N ARG A 33 23.50 2.20 -17.06
CA ARG A 33 22.54 1.66 -18.04
C ARG A 33 22.35 2.62 -19.22
N PHE A 34 22.17 3.91 -18.96
CA PHE A 34 22.02 4.91 -20.02
C PHE A 34 23.29 5.07 -20.88
N LYS A 35 24.49 4.93 -20.28
CA LYS A 35 25.77 5.06 -21.01
C LYS A 35 26.18 3.82 -21.80
N HIS A 36 26.06 2.63 -21.22
CA HIS A 36 26.57 1.39 -21.82
C HIS A 36 25.50 0.58 -22.57
N GLY A 37 24.26 1.08 -22.64
CA GLY A 37 23.14 0.34 -23.22
C GLY A 37 22.82 -0.94 -22.42
N LYS A 38 22.01 -1.84 -22.99
CA LYS A 38 21.71 -3.14 -22.36
C LYS A 38 22.94 -4.06 -22.49
N LYS A 39 23.49 -4.53 -21.37
CA LYS A 39 24.45 -5.65 -21.34
C LYS A 39 23.71 -6.91 -21.77
N GLY A 40 24.37 -7.71 -22.59
CA GLY A 40 23.84 -9.00 -23.05
C GLY A 40 23.53 -9.96 -21.90
N ASN A 41 22.52 -10.81 -22.16
CA ASN A 41 22.02 -11.95 -21.40
C ASN A 41 21.42 -11.67 -20.01
N GLY A 42 20.16 -11.22 -19.97
CA GLY A 42 19.27 -11.35 -18.79
C GLY A 42 19.61 -10.58 -17.51
N GLN A 43 20.72 -9.83 -17.48
CA GLN A 43 21.16 -9.11 -16.29
C GLN A 43 20.26 -7.90 -15.96
N HIS A 44 19.97 -7.70 -14.68
CA HIS A 44 19.16 -6.60 -14.20
C HIS A 44 19.94 -5.29 -14.31
N TRP A 45 19.29 -4.17 -14.61
CA TRP A 45 19.96 -2.88 -14.80
C TRP A 45 20.70 -2.35 -13.57
N MET A 46 20.43 -2.89 -12.38
CA MET A 46 21.20 -2.56 -11.18
C MET A 46 22.51 -3.34 -11.04
N ASP A 47 22.73 -4.37 -11.85
CA ASP A 47 23.98 -5.15 -11.82
C ASP A 47 25.19 -4.32 -12.25
N TYR A 48 24.96 -3.17 -12.88
CA TYR A 48 26.02 -2.19 -13.16
C TYR A 48 26.55 -1.48 -11.91
N ALA A 49 25.82 -1.50 -10.79
CA ALA A 49 26.24 -0.85 -9.56
C ALA A 49 27.20 -1.71 -8.72
N THR A 50 27.36 -3.00 -9.02
CA THR A 50 28.26 -3.93 -8.28
C THR A 50 29.74 -3.57 -8.40
N ASP A 51 30.10 -2.75 -9.38
CA ASP A 51 31.44 -2.18 -9.54
C ASP A 51 31.87 -1.28 -8.36
N LYS A 52 30.91 -0.66 -7.65
CA LYS A 52 31.19 0.26 -6.52
C LYS A 52 30.51 -0.13 -5.21
N PHE A 53 29.52 -0.99 -5.27
CA PHE A 53 28.71 -1.40 -4.12
C PHE A 53 28.74 -2.91 -3.99
N GLU A 54 28.69 -3.41 -2.76
CA GLU A 54 28.64 -4.84 -2.49
C GLU A 54 27.41 -5.50 -3.15
N GLU A 55 27.54 -6.73 -3.64
CA GLU A 55 26.45 -7.44 -4.34
C GLU A 55 25.22 -7.64 -3.46
N SER A 56 25.42 -7.88 -2.15
CA SER A 56 24.37 -7.98 -1.14
C SER A 56 23.55 -6.69 -1.07
N PHE A 57 24.22 -5.54 -0.97
CA PHE A 57 23.57 -4.23 -0.94
C PHE A 57 22.81 -3.92 -2.24
N VAL A 58 23.38 -4.27 -3.41
CA VAL A 58 22.69 -4.10 -4.69
C VAL A 58 21.42 -4.98 -4.75
N SER A 59 21.48 -6.21 -4.23
CA SER A 59 20.31 -7.09 -4.13
C SER A 59 19.23 -6.51 -3.21
N ASP A 60 19.60 -5.97 -2.06
CA ASP A 60 18.68 -5.32 -1.12
C ASP A 60 17.99 -4.11 -1.75
N VAL A 61 18.73 -3.28 -2.49
CA VAL A 61 18.15 -2.14 -3.21
C VAL A 61 17.21 -2.62 -4.32
N LYS A 62 17.46 -3.77 -4.99
CA LYS A 62 16.51 -4.33 -5.98
C LYS A 62 15.20 -4.75 -5.31
N ALA A 63 15.28 -5.39 -4.15
CA ALA A 63 14.11 -5.78 -3.39
C ALA A 63 13.32 -4.54 -2.94
N LEU A 64 14.01 -3.51 -2.43
CA LEU A 64 13.41 -2.25 -2.03
C LEU A 64 12.66 -1.57 -3.19
N LEU A 65 13.24 -1.53 -4.39
CA LEU A 65 12.56 -0.93 -5.55
C LEU A 65 11.32 -1.73 -5.99
N LYS A 66 11.33 -3.07 -5.86
CA LYS A 66 10.13 -3.90 -6.12
C LYS A 66 9.02 -3.60 -5.11
N VAL A 67 9.38 -3.45 -3.83
CA VAL A 67 8.43 -3.07 -2.79
C VAL A 67 7.91 -1.66 -3.08
N LEU A 68 8.76 -0.68 -3.36
CA LEU A 68 8.33 0.68 -3.68
C LEU A 68 7.34 0.71 -4.85
N TRP A 69 7.57 -0.12 -5.88
CA TRP A 69 6.65 -0.28 -7.00
C TRP A 69 5.28 -0.82 -6.57
N LEU A 70 5.26 -1.83 -5.68
CA LEU A 70 4.02 -2.35 -5.10
C LEU A 70 3.27 -1.29 -4.28
N PHE A 71 3.98 -0.35 -3.66
CA PHE A 71 3.41 0.72 -2.84
C PHE A 71 2.95 1.95 -3.65
N LEU A 72 3.26 2.07 -4.95
CA LEU A 72 2.84 3.21 -5.79
C LEU A 72 1.32 3.47 -5.84
N PRO A 73 0.44 2.44 -5.86
CA PRO A 73 -1.01 2.67 -5.84
C PRO A 73 -1.53 3.18 -4.50
N LEU A 74 -0.75 3.04 -3.42
CA LEU A 74 -1.22 3.33 -2.06
C LEU A 74 -1.52 4.82 -1.84
N PRO A 75 -0.66 5.79 -2.22
CA PRO A 75 -1.00 7.21 -2.13
C PRO A 75 -2.21 7.61 -2.98
N ILE A 76 -2.40 7.00 -4.16
CA ILE A 76 -3.55 7.27 -5.03
C ILE A 76 -4.84 6.79 -4.35
N PHE A 77 -4.81 5.60 -3.76
CA PHE A 77 -5.93 5.07 -2.98
C PHE A 77 -6.31 6.01 -1.82
N TRP A 78 -5.33 6.44 -1.01
CA TRP A 78 -5.58 7.36 0.11
C TRP A 78 -6.11 8.71 -0.36
N ALA A 79 -5.57 9.27 -1.44
CA ALA A 79 -6.05 10.54 -1.99
C ALA A 79 -7.50 10.46 -2.50
N LEU A 80 -7.91 9.33 -3.07
CA LEU A 80 -9.29 9.11 -3.52
C LEU A 80 -10.24 8.85 -2.34
N PHE A 81 -9.81 8.07 -1.35
CA PHE A 81 -10.58 7.78 -0.14
C PHE A 81 -10.87 9.07 0.65
N ASP A 82 -9.89 9.95 0.81
CA ASP A 82 -10.03 11.20 1.56
C ASP A 82 -11.02 12.17 0.89
N GLN A 83 -11.15 12.13 -0.44
CA GLN A 83 -12.14 12.93 -1.18
C GLN A 83 -13.59 12.48 -0.95
N GLN A 84 -13.83 11.20 -0.62
CA GLN A 84 -15.18 10.65 -0.48
C GLN A 84 -15.89 11.17 0.78
N GLY A 85 -15.16 11.36 1.89
CA GLY A 85 -15.74 11.85 3.15
C GLY A 85 -16.40 13.22 3.03
N SER A 86 -15.79 14.12 2.26
CA SER A 86 -16.31 15.48 2.04
C SER A 86 -17.53 15.51 1.13
N ARG A 87 -17.55 14.70 0.06
CA ARG A 87 -18.66 14.67 -0.92
C ARG A 87 -19.94 14.07 -0.34
N TRP A 88 -19.83 13.00 0.46
CA TRP A 88 -20.99 12.39 1.11
C TRP A 88 -21.65 13.32 2.14
N THR A 89 -20.83 14.04 2.91
CA THR A 89 -21.34 15.00 3.89
C THR A 89 -22.08 16.13 3.18
N LEU A 90 -21.51 16.70 2.11
CA LEU A 90 -22.15 17.75 1.31
C LEU A 90 -23.45 17.28 0.66
N GLN A 91 -23.48 16.07 0.10
CA GLN A 91 -24.69 15.55 -0.51
C GLN A 91 -25.77 15.20 0.51
N ALA A 92 -25.39 14.75 1.70
CA ALA A 92 -26.34 14.51 2.79
C ALA A 92 -26.99 15.81 3.31
N VAL A 93 -26.42 16.98 3.05
CA VAL A 93 -27.06 18.29 3.33
C VAL A 93 -28.28 18.49 2.42
N ASP A 94 -28.19 18.07 1.17
CA ASP A 94 -29.26 18.24 0.17
C ASP A 94 -30.29 17.08 0.17
N MET A 95 -30.02 16.00 0.91
CA MET A 95 -30.93 14.87 1.07
C MET A 95 -31.88 15.06 2.27
N ASN A 96 -33.08 14.47 2.20
CA ASN A 96 -33.98 14.45 3.35
C ASN A 96 -33.38 13.54 4.44
N GLY A 97 -32.74 14.14 5.45
CA GLY A 97 -32.15 13.43 6.59
C GLY A 97 -33.16 12.83 7.57
N ASP A 98 -34.44 12.73 7.21
CA ASP A 98 -35.47 12.11 8.04
C ASP A 98 -35.41 10.58 7.90
N VAL A 99 -34.83 9.90 8.90
CA VAL A 99 -34.75 8.43 8.97
C VAL A 99 -35.92 7.83 9.75
N GLY A 100 -37.05 8.54 9.82
CA GLY A 100 -38.28 8.05 10.43
C GLY A 100 -38.14 7.89 11.95
N LYS A 101 -38.29 6.66 12.47
CA LYS A 101 -38.29 6.39 13.93
C LYS A 101 -36.98 6.71 14.65
N LEU A 102 -35.87 6.88 13.92
CA LEU A 102 -34.56 7.26 14.49
C LEU A 102 -34.34 8.78 14.58
N GLY A 103 -35.28 9.61 14.10
CA GLY A 103 -35.18 11.07 14.08
C GLY A 103 -34.45 11.62 12.86
N ARG A 104 -34.02 12.89 12.91
CA ARG A 104 -33.30 13.55 11.82
C ARG A 104 -31.80 13.28 11.94
N LEU A 105 -31.24 12.53 11.00
CA LEU A 105 -29.82 12.27 10.88
C LEU A 105 -29.11 13.58 10.48
N LYS A 106 -28.12 14.00 11.27
CA LYS A 106 -27.30 15.16 10.92
C LYS A 106 -26.26 14.74 9.87
N PRO A 107 -25.95 15.60 8.87
CA PRO A 107 -24.96 15.29 7.84
C PRO A 107 -23.60 14.80 8.38
N ASP A 108 -23.13 15.35 9.51
CA ASP A 108 -21.87 14.95 10.16
C ASP A 108 -21.87 13.49 10.66
N GLN A 109 -23.05 12.89 10.89
CA GLN A 109 -23.19 11.50 11.32
C GLN A 109 -22.99 10.50 10.18
N MET A 110 -22.96 10.95 8.92
CA MET A 110 -22.71 10.09 7.77
C MET A 110 -21.31 9.45 7.79
N GLN A 111 -20.34 10.08 8.46
CA GLN A 111 -18.99 9.52 8.59
C GLN A 111 -18.96 8.25 9.47
N VAL A 112 -19.97 8.01 10.30
CA VAL A 112 -20.10 6.79 11.12
C VAL A 112 -20.41 5.56 10.25
N ALA A 113 -20.96 5.74 9.05
CA ALA A 113 -21.23 4.65 8.13
C ALA A 113 -19.96 3.92 7.69
N ASN A 114 -18.84 4.64 7.52
CA ASN A 114 -17.58 4.06 7.06
C ASN A 114 -17.01 2.98 8.01
N PRO A 115 -16.77 3.25 9.32
CA PRO A 115 -16.31 2.23 10.25
C PRO A 115 -17.33 1.10 10.47
N LEU A 116 -18.64 1.39 10.40
CA LEU A 116 -19.68 0.34 10.49
C LEU A 116 -19.64 -0.62 9.30
N LEU A 117 -19.48 -0.09 8.08
CA LEU A 117 -19.35 -0.90 6.88
C LEU A 117 -18.09 -1.76 6.93
N ILE A 118 -16.96 -1.23 7.42
CA ILE A 118 -15.73 -2.02 7.62
C ILE A 118 -15.99 -3.18 8.59
N LEU A 119 -16.62 -2.90 9.74
CA LEU A 119 -16.91 -3.91 10.75
C LEU A 119 -17.80 -5.03 10.23
N LEU A 120 -18.77 -4.71 9.37
CA LEU A 120 -19.64 -5.69 8.73
C LEU A 120 -18.94 -6.43 7.58
N MET A 121 -18.10 -5.74 6.82
CA MET A 121 -17.40 -6.32 5.66
C MET A 121 -16.30 -7.30 6.04
N ILE A 122 -15.57 -7.07 7.14
CA ILE A 122 -14.53 -7.99 7.62
C ILE A 122 -15.06 -9.44 7.71
N PRO A 123 -16.13 -9.75 8.48
CA PRO A 123 -16.63 -11.11 8.58
C PRO A 123 -17.22 -11.63 7.27
N VAL A 124 -17.77 -10.77 6.40
CA VAL A 124 -18.27 -11.19 5.08
C VAL A 124 -17.11 -11.63 4.18
N PHE A 125 -16.02 -10.87 4.15
CA PHE A 125 -14.85 -11.25 3.38
C PHE A 125 -14.21 -12.53 3.93
N GLU A 126 -14.04 -12.63 5.24
CA GLU A 126 -13.40 -13.76 5.90
C GLU A 126 -14.20 -15.06 5.83
N LYS A 127 -15.53 -14.99 6.04
CA LYS A 127 -16.36 -16.19 6.17
C LYS A 127 -17.15 -16.56 4.92
N VAL A 128 -17.32 -15.64 3.98
CA VAL A 128 -18.14 -15.88 2.77
C VAL A 128 -17.29 -15.77 1.51
N ILE A 129 -16.61 -14.63 1.31
CA ILE A 129 -15.93 -14.35 0.04
C ILE A 129 -14.67 -15.20 -0.12
N TYR A 130 -13.74 -15.18 0.83
CA TYR A 130 -12.51 -15.97 0.74
C TYR A 130 -12.77 -17.49 0.63
N PRO A 131 -13.61 -18.12 1.47
CA PRO A 131 -13.92 -19.54 1.29
C PRO A 131 -14.68 -19.82 -0.01
N GLY A 132 -15.44 -18.86 -0.53
CA GLY A 132 -16.08 -18.95 -1.85
C GLY A 132 -15.06 -18.95 -2.99
N LEU A 133 -14.08 -18.04 -2.95
CA LEU A 133 -13.00 -17.94 -3.94
C LEU A 133 -12.08 -19.17 -3.88
N ASP A 134 -11.80 -19.70 -2.69
CA ASP A 134 -11.03 -20.93 -2.49
C ASP A 134 -11.72 -22.15 -3.11
N LYS A 135 -13.05 -22.26 -2.93
CA LYS A 135 -13.85 -23.30 -3.60
C LYS A 135 -13.79 -23.19 -5.13
N LEU A 136 -13.67 -21.98 -5.65
CA LEU A 136 -13.56 -21.71 -7.09
C LEU A 136 -12.11 -21.79 -7.60
N ARG A 137 -11.13 -22.09 -6.74
CA ARG A 137 -9.68 -22.13 -7.06
C ARG A 137 -9.16 -20.85 -7.71
N ILE A 138 -9.80 -19.72 -7.44
CA ILE A 138 -9.31 -18.41 -7.89
C ILE A 138 -8.18 -18.02 -6.93
N PRO A 139 -6.98 -17.65 -7.41
CA PRO A 139 -5.88 -17.37 -6.50
C PRO A 139 -6.13 -16.05 -5.75
N ASN A 140 -6.29 -16.13 -4.43
CA ASN A 140 -6.54 -15.03 -3.49
C ASN A 140 -5.29 -14.16 -3.30
N ARG A 141 -4.75 -13.55 -4.36
CA ARG A 141 -3.39 -12.98 -4.32
C ARG A 141 -3.27 -11.64 -3.60
N CYS A 142 -4.35 -10.94 -3.29
CA CYS A 142 -4.31 -9.74 -2.46
C CYS A 142 -5.71 -9.42 -1.91
N GLY A 143 -5.91 -9.59 -0.60
CA GLY A 143 -7.08 -9.00 0.08
C GLY A 143 -7.11 -7.47 -0.09
N LEU A 144 -5.94 -6.85 -0.22
CA LEU A 144 -5.77 -5.41 -0.42
C LEU A 144 -6.38 -4.90 -1.74
N THR A 145 -6.25 -5.63 -2.85
CA THR A 145 -6.83 -5.22 -4.15
C THR A 145 -8.35 -5.33 -4.17
N PHE A 146 -8.93 -6.34 -3.51
CA PHE A 146 -10.39 -6.49 -3.43
C PHE A 146 -11.02 -5.47 -2.47
N LEU A 147 -10.36 -5.18 -1.34
CA LEU A 147 -10.76 -4.10 -0.45
C LEU A 147 -10.70 -2.74 -1.16
N SER A 148 -9.61 -2.46 -1.90
CA SER A 148 -9.51 -1.22 -2.69
C SER A 148 -10.58 -1.11 -3.78
N PHE A 149 -10.94 -2.21 -4.45
CA PHE A 149 -12.03 -2.22 -5.45
C PHE A 149 -13.39 -1.93 -4.79
N PHE A 150 -13.64 -2.51 -3.61
CA PHE A 150 -14.88 -2.29 -2.86
C PHE A 150 -15.04 -0.84 -2.37
N PHE A 151 -13.98 -0.25 -1.79
CA PHE A 151 -13.97 1.16 -1.37
C PHE A 151 -14.17 2.14 -2.54
N PHE A 152 -13.84 1.75 -3.77
CA PHE A 152 -14.01 2.60 -4.94
C PHE A 152 -15.43 2.53 -5.54
N PHE A 153 -16.09 1.36 -5.49
CA PHE A 153 -17.39 1.14 -6.14
C PHE A 153 -18.61 1.29 -5.23
N LEU A 154 -18.47 1.12 -3.91
CA LEU A 154 -19.58 1.34 -2.97
C LEU A 154 -20.17 2.77 -3.02
N PRO A 155 -19.38 3.84 -3.13
CA PRO A 155 -19.89 5.21 -3.25
C PRO A 155 -20.72 5.42 -4.51
N SER A 156 -20.29 4.82 -5.64
CA SER A 156 -20.96 4.98 -6.93
C SER A 156 -22.34 4.35 -6.96
N LEU A 157 -22.55 3.29 -6.17
CA LEU A 157 -23.84 2.58 -6.11
C LEU A 157 -24.87 3.29 -5.21
N ILE A 158 -24.43 4.10 -4.25
CA ILE A 158 -25.29 4.89 -3.36
C ILE A 158 -25.68 6.23 -4.00
N LEU A 159 -24.97 6.62 -5.07
CA LEU A 159 -25.13 7.86 -5.82
C LEU A 159 -26.10 7.79 -7.00
N TYR A 160 -26.72 6.63 -7.24
CA TYR A 160 -27.77 6.41 -8.25
C TYR A 160 -29.09 5.99 -7.61
#